data_AF-A0A961NMW4-F1
#
_entry.id   AF-A0A961NMW4-F1
#
_cell.length_a   1.000
_cell.length_b   1.000
_cell.length_c   1.000
_cell.angle_alpha   90.00
_cell.angle_beta   90.00
_cell.angle_gamma   90.00
#
_symmetry.space_group_name_H-M   'P 1'
#
loop_
_entity.id
_entity.type
_entity.pdbx_description
1 polymer ?
#
loop_
_entity_poly.entity_id
_entity_poly.type
_entity_poly.pdbx_seq_one_letter_code
_entity_poly.pdbx_strand_id
1 'polypeptide(L)'
;MKQPVNFRLALFICIIAALLQIQIFAQSLETVVQTGHSLPIQETRFSPDGRFLITRSASLSDVQEIEDISSDVQSGELANLISGTVKLWDVRTGREIRTIGESAVYFSPN
;
A
#
# COMPACT_ATOMS: atom_id res chain seq x y z
N MET A 1 52.40 11.64 43.65
CA MET A 1 52.80 10.89 42.43
C MET A 1 51.59 10.75 41.52
N LYS A 2 51.62 11.33 40.31
CA LYS A 2 50.54 11.20 39.31
C LYS A 2 50.91 10.06 38.36
N GLN A 3 50.09 9.02 38.28
CA GLN A 3 50.27 7.93 37.32
C GLN A 3 50.11 8.49 35.89
N PRO A 4 50.97 8.12 34.92
CA PRO A 4 50.80 8.56 33.54
C PRO A 4 49.56 7.88 32.96
N VAL A 5 48.66 8.67 32.37
CA VAL A 5 47.46 8.15 31.72
C VAL A 5 47.89 7.45 30.42
N ASN A 6 47.52 6.19 30.25
CA ASN A 6 47.85 5.38 29.06
C ASN A 6 47.04 5.87 27.85
N PHE A 7 47.65 6.71 27.00
CA PHE A 7 47.02 7.32 25.83
C PHE A 7 46.35 6.30 24.89
N ARG A 8 46.94 5.11 24.74
CA ARG A 8 46.39 4.01 23.94
C ARG A 8 45.06 3.48 24.50
N LEU A 9 44.97 3.35 25.82
CA LEU A 9 43.75 2.89 26.51
C LEU A 9 42.64 3.95 26.38
N ALA A 10 43.00 5.23 26.55
CA ALA A 10 42.06 6.33 26.39
C ALA A 10 41.49 6.39 24.96
N LEU A 11 42.33 6.24 23.94
CA LEU A 11 41.88 6.22 22.54
C LEU A 11 40.92 5.06 22.26
N PHE A 12 41.22 3.87 22.79
CA PHE A 12 40.38 2.68 22.62
C PHE A 12 39.00 2.86 23.27
N ILE A 13 38.95 3.43 24.49
CA ILE A 13 37.70 3.76 25.18
C ILE A 13 36.90 4.80 24.39
N CYS A 14 37.55 5.83 23.83
CA CYS A 14 36.88 6.84 23.00
C CYS A 14 36.25 6.23 21.74
N ILE A 15 36.94 5.27 21.08
CA ILE A 15 36.40 4.60 19.88
C ILE A 15 35.19 3.74 20.23
N ILE A 16 35.24 2.98 21.32
CA ILE A 16 34.10 2.17 21.78
C ILE A 16 32.92 3.07 22.15
N ALA A 17 33.17 4.17 22.87
CA ALA A 17 32.13 5.13 23.23
C ALA A 17 31.49 5.76 21.98
N ALA A 18 32.26 6.06 20.94
CA ALA A 18 31.76 6.58 19.67
C ALA A 18 30.91 5.54 18.91
N LEU A 19 31.32 4.27 18.91
CA LEU A 19 30.58 3.19 18.26
C LEU A 19 29.26 2.86 18.96
N LEU A 20 29.19 3.04 20.29
CA LEU A 20 27.98 2.85 21.09
C LEU A 20 26.94 3.97 20.89
N GLN A 21 27.28 5.07 20.22
CA GLN A 21 26.36 6.17 19.92
C GLN A 21 25.56 6.00 18.63
N ILE A 22 25.75 4.91 17.88
CA ILE A 22 24.96 4.63 16.67
C ILE A 22 23.55 4.20 17.10
N GLN A 23 22.67 5.18 17.33
CA GLN A 23 21.26 4.96 17.60
C GLN A 23 20.58 4.51 16.30
N ILE A 24 20.03 3.29 16.30
CA ILE A 24 19.20 2.78 15.20
C ILE A 24 17.83 3.43 15.38
N PHE A 25 17.53 4.47 14.61
CA PHE A 25 16.18 5.05 14.58
C PHE A 25 15.22 4.05 13.93
N ALA A 26 14.18 3.65 14.67
CA ALA A 26 13.05 2.95 14.08
C ALA A 26 12.30 3.90 13.13
N GLN A 27 11.82 3.38 12.01
CA GLN A 27 11.03 4.17 11.07
C GLN A 27 9.66 4.47 11.70
N SER A 28 9.17 5.69 11.53
CA SER A 28 7.82 6.06 11.96
C SER A 28 6.81 5.34 11.07
N LEU A 29 5.97 4.48 11.67
CA LEU A 29 4.88 3.84 10.96
C LEU A 29 3.75 4.87 10.81
N GLU A 30 3.61 5.43 9.62
CA GLU A 30 2.48 6.31 9.28
C GLU A 30 1.35 5.48 8.69
N THR A 31 0.18 5.52 9.33
CA THR A 31 -1.03 4.89 8.79
C THR A 31 -1.65 5.84 7.77
N VAL A 32 -1.47 5.54 6.49
CA VAL A 32 -2.18 6.26 5.42
C VAL A 32 -3.56 5.62 5.25
N VAL A 33 -4.62 6.33 5.65
CA VAL A 33 -6.00 5.94 5.30
C VAL A 33 -6.22 6.30 3.84
N GLN A 34 -6.20 5.30 2.98
CA GLN A 34 -6.38 5.51 1.55
C GLN A 34 -7.88 5.59 1.23
N THR A 35 -8.36 6.81 0.99
CA THR A 35 -9.70 7.07 0.50
C THR A 35 -9.68 7.02 -1.03
N GLY A 36 -10.63 6.32 -1.67
CA GLY A 36 -10.65 6.26 -3.14
C GLY A 36 -11.63 5.29 -3.78
N HIS A 37 -12.01 4.19 -3.11
CA HIS A 37 -13.10 3.34 -3.57
C HIS A 37 -14.44 3.84 -3.00
N SER A 38 -15.45 3.93 -3.85
CA SER A 38 -16.82 4.32 -3.47
C SER A 38 -17.60 3.19 -2.80
N LEU A 39 -17.10 1.96 -2.91
CA LEU A 39 -17.71 0.74 -2.36
C LEU A 39 -16.68 -0.03 -1.52
N PRO A 40 -17.12 -0.89 -0.58
CA PRO A 40 -16.23 -1.70 0.25
C PRO A 40 -15.23 -2.50 -0.59
N ILE A 41 -13.97 -2.53 -0.16
CA ILE A 41 -12.94 -3.37 -0.79
C ILE A 41 -13.20 -4.82 -0.40
N GLN A 42 -13.34 -5.71 -1.39
CA GLN A 42 -13.53 -7.14 -1.15
C GLN A 42 -12.24 -7.94 -1.27
N GLU A 43 -11.36 -7.55 -2.19
CA GLU A 43 -10.13 -8.28 -2.45
C GLU A 43 -8.93 -7.34 -2.57
N THR A 44 -7.79 -7.79 -2.05
CA THR A 44 -6.50 -7.11 -2.21
C THR A 44 -5.41 -8.14 -2.53
N ARG A 45 -4.47 -7.78 -3.40
CA ARG A 45 -3.32 -8.63 -3.74
C ARG A 45 -2.08 -7.81 -4.07
N PHE A 46 -0.98 -8.11 -3.39
CA PHE A 46 0.33 -7.56 -3.75
C PHE A 46 0.94 -8.34 -4.92
N SER A 47 1.72 -7.65 -5.76
CA SER A 47 2.61 -8.32 -6.69
C SER A 47 3.70 -9.10 -5.93
N PRO A 48 4.25 -10.20 -6.49
CA PRO A 48 5.28 -10.99 -5.82
C PRO A 48 6.55 -10.21 -5.44
N ASP A 49 6.85 -9.14 -6.19
CA ASP A 49 7.96 -8.22 -5.94
C ASP A 49 7.61 -7.08 -4.95
N GLY A 50 6.37 -7.03 -4.45
CA GLY A 50 5.87 -6.02 -3.51
C GLY A 50 5.74 -4.60 -4.08
N ARG A 51 5.99 -4.41 -5.39
CA ARG A 51 5.99 -3.08 -6.00
C ARG A 51 4.59 -2.52 -6.22
N PHE A 52 3.62 -3.40 -6.48
CA PHE A 52 2.27 -3.05 -6.84
C PHE A 52 1.26 -3.68 -5.88
N LEU A 53 0.16 -2.97 -5.67
CA LEU A 53 -1.03 -3.48 -4.98
C LEU A 53 -2.22 -3.36 -5.93
N ILE A 54 -3.03 -4.41 -6.01
CA ILE A 54 -4.34 -4.35 -6.64
C ILE A 54 -5.40 -4.42 -5.54
N THR A 55 -6.42 -3.58 -5.66
CA THR A 55 -7.61 -3.59 -4.79
C THR A 55 -8.88 -3.64 -5.65
N ARG A 56 -9.81 -4.53 -5.32
CA ARG A 56 -11.14 -4.65 -5.97
C ARG A 56 -12.22 -4.21 -4.99
N SER A 57 -13.06 -3.26 -5.40
CA SER A 57 -14.28 -2.92 -4.68
C SER A 57 -15.43 -3.85 -5.05
N ALA A 58 -16.39 -3.98 -4.14
CA ALA A 58 -17.68 -4.61 -4.42
C ALA A 58 -18.35 -3.98 -5.65
N SER A 59 -19.20 -4.75 -6.31
CA SER A 59 -20.09 -4.32 -7.38
C SER A 59 -21.52 -4.79 -7.08
N LEU A 60 -22.53 -4.13 -7.66
CA LEU A 60 -23.90 -4.65 -7.56
C LEU A 60 -24.07 -6.01 -8.26
N SER A 61 -23.19 -6.36 -9.21
CA SER A 61 -23.12 -7.70 -9.80
C SER A 61 -22.71 -8.78 -8.79
N ASP A 62 -22.04 -8.43 -7.69
CA ASP A 62 -21.75 -9.37 -6.60
C ASP A 62 -23.02 -9.70 -5.79
N VAL A 63 -24.09 -8.91 -5.92
CA VAL A 63 -25.37 -9.12 -5.25
C VAL A 63 -26.30 -9.90 -6.18
N GLN A 64 -26.53 -11.16 -5.81
CA GLN A 64 -27.25 -12.18 -6.61
C GLN A 64 -28.72 -11.85 -6.97
N GLU A 65 -29.26 -10.74 -6.46
CA GLU A 65 -30.68 -10.37 -6.54
C GLU A 65 -30.92 -9.14 -7.44
N ILE A 66 -29.87 -8.49 -7.97
CA ILE A 66 -29.95 -7.17 -8.61
C ILE A 66 -29.53 -7.22 -10.11
N GLU A 67 -29.84 -8.31 -10.82
CA GLU A 67 -29.65 -8.31 -12.29
C GLU A 67 -30.65 -7.36 -12.98
N ASP A 68 -31.88 -7.27 -12.47
CA ASP A 68 -32.97 -6.52 -13.10
C ASP A 68 -32.72 -5.01 -13.17
N ILE A 69 -32.08 -4.40 -12.17
CA ILE A 69 -31.83 -2.95 -12.12
C ILE A 69 -30.69 -2.55 -13.07
N SER A 70 -29.70 -3.42 -13.28
CA SER A 70 -28.53 -3.10 -14.10
C SER A 70 -28.86 -2.94 -15.59
N SER A 71 -29.89 -3.65 -16.07
CA SER A 71 -30.29 -3.68 -17.48
C SER A 71 -31.05 -2.41 -17.92
N ASP A 72 -31.71 -1.72 -16.99
CA ASP A 72 -32.55 -0.55 -17.25
C ASP A 72 -31.76 0.78 -17.14
N VAL A 73 -30.56 0.73 -16.55
CA VAL A 73 -29.67 1.89 -16.39
C VAL A 73 -28.84 2.09 -17.67
N GLN A 74 -29.49 2.61 -18.70
CA GLN A 74 -28.80 3.13 -19.91
C GLN A 74 -28.09 4.47 -19.65
N SER A 75 -28.27 5.08 -18.47
CA SER A 75 -27.53 6.27 -18.07
C SER A 75 -26.15 5.88 -17.55
N GLY A 76 -25.13 6.07 -18.40
CA GLY A 76 -23.74 5.74 -18.07
C GLY A 76 -23.19 6.39 -16.80
N GLU A 77 -23.87 7.39 -16.24
CA GLU A 77 -23.51 8.03 -14.97
C GLU A 77 -23.90 7.16 -13.76
N LEU A 78 -25.10 6.58 -13.74
CA LEU A 78 -25.55 5.70 -12.67
C LEU A 78 -24.88 4.32 -12.76
N ALA A 79 -24.64 3.83 -13.98
CA ALA A 79 -23.92 2.57 -14.20
C ALA A 79 -22.50 2.60 -13.61
N ASN A 80 -21.77 3.71 -13.77
CA ASN A 80 -20.43 3.88 -13.17
C ASN A 80 -20.48 3.96 -11.63
N LEU A 81 -21.56 4.49 -11.07
CA LEU A 81 -21.73 4.61 -9.61
C LEU A 81 -21.94 3.24 -8.95
N ILE A 82 -22.60 2.33 -9.66
CA ILE A 82 -22.95 0.99 -9.16
C ILE A 82 -21.96 -0.11 -9.59
N SER A 83 -21.14 0.15 -10.60
CA SER A 83 -20.12 -0.78 -11.06
C SER A 83 -18.92 -0.79 -10.10
N GLY A 84 -18.52 -1.98 -9.68
CA GLY A 84 -17.27 -2.16 -8.94
C GLY A 84 -16.06 -1.68 -9.73
N THR A 85 -15.02 -1.29 -9.00
CA THR A 85 -13.78 -0.75 -9.56
C THR A 85 -12.59 -1.56 -9.07
N VAL A 86 -11.61 -1.73 -9.95
CA VAL A 86 -10.29 -2.28 -9.61
C VAL A 86 -9.28 -1.15 -9.70
N LYS A 87 -8.50 -0.94 -8.65
CA LYS A 87 -7.42 0.05 -8.63
C LYS A 87 -6.07 -0.62 -8.52
N LEU A 88 -5.10 -0.05 -9.23
CA LEU A 88 -3.69 -0.41 -9.19
C LEU A 88 -2.90 0.71 -8.51
N TRP A 89 -2.05 0.34 -7.57
CA TRP A 89 -1.29 1.27 -6.74
C TRP A 89 0.21 1.00 -6.83
N ASP A 90 1.01 2.06 -6.78
CA ASP A 90 2.44 1.99 -6.53
C ASP A 90 2.66 1.99 -5.01
N VAL A 91 3.16 0.88 -4.47
CA VAL A 91 3.29 0.68 -3.01
C VAL A 91 4.31 1.64 -2.41
N ARG A 92 5.39 1.93 -3.14
CA ARG A 92 6.49 2.77 -2.66
C ARG A 92 6.04 4.23 -2.48
N THR A 93 5.18 4.71 -3.35
CA THR A 93 4.73 6.11 -3.35
C THR A 93 3.32 6.29 -2.78
N GLY A 94 2.56 5.21 -2.58
CA GLY A 94 1.17 5.24 -2.12
C GLY A 94 0.21 5.84 -3.15
N ARG A 95 0.64 6.00 -4.40
CA ARG A 95 -0.16 6.66 -5.45
C ARG A 95 -0.95 5.64 -6.27
N GLU A 96 -2.18 6.02 -6.62
CA GLU A 96 -2.95 5.30 -7.62
C GLU A 96 -2.27 5.45 -8.98
N ILE A 97 -1.98 4.32 -9.63
CA ILE A 97 -1.47 4.26 -11.00
C ILE A 97 -2.64 4.24 -11.97
N ARG A 98 -3.70 3.48 -11.65
CA ARG A 98 -4.83 3.28 -12.56
C ARG A 98 -6.11 2.89 -11.82
N THR A 99 -7.24 3.43 -12.28
CA THR A 99 -8.57 2.88 -12.04
C THR A 99 -9.07 2.15 -13.28
N ILE A 100 -9.65 0.98 -13.05
CA ILE A 100 -10.18 0.08 -14.06
C ILE A 100 -11.63 -0.24 -13.69
N GLY A 101 -12.58 0.05 -14.59
CA GLY A 101 -13.98 -0.34 -14.42
C GLY A 101 -14.18 -1.85 -14.63
N GLU A 102 -15.29 -2.39 -14.11
CA GLU A 102 -15.55 -3.84 -14.08
C GLU A 102 -15.51 -4.54 -15.45
N SER A 103 -15.71 -3.82 -16.56
CA SER A 103 -15.66 -4.37 -17.93
C SER A 103 -14.24 -4.63 -18.47
N ALA A 104 -13.18 -4.36 -17.72
CA ALA A 104 -11.83 -4.73 -18.14
C ALA A 104 -11.49 -6.15 -17.67
N VAL A 105 -11.80 -7.08 -18.55
CA VAL A 105 -11.40 -8.50 -18.51
C VAL A 105 -9.96 -8.65 -18.02
N TYR A 106 -9.80 -9.40 -16.93
CA TYR A 106 -8.53 -9.69 -16.28
C TYR A 106 -7.63 -10.52 -17.21
N PHE A 107 -6.43 -10.03 -17.52
CA PHE A 107 -5.35 -10.85 -18.07
C PHE A 107 -4.42 -11.28 -16.92
N SER A 108 -4.25 -12.59 -16.77
CA SER A 108 -3.08 -13.15 -16.07
C SER A 108 -2.56 -14.35 -16.87
N PRO A 109 -1.61 -14.15 -17.81
CA PRO A 109 -0.79 -15.23 -18.32
C PRO A 109 0.56 -15.24 -17.61
N ASN A 110 0.73 -16.20 -16.70
CA ASN A 110 1.83 -17.17 -16.62
C ASN A 110 1.89 -17.81 -15.24
#